data_AF-A0A972WJ25-F1
#
_entry.id   AF-A0A972WJ25-F1
#
_cell.length_a   1.000
_cell.length_b   1.000
_cell.length_c   1.000
_cell.angle_alpha   90.00
_cell.angle_beta   90.00
_cell.angle_gamma   90.00
#
_symmetry.space_group_name_H-M   'P 1'
#
loop_
_entity.id
_entity.type
_entity.pdbx_description
1 polymer ?
#
loop_
_entity_poly.entity_id
_entity_poly.type
_entity_poly.pdbx_seq_one_letter_code
_entity_poly.pdbx_strand_id
1 'polypeptide(L)'
;MKYQKLINRLSVGIVVLMVAACEAPPPYVLNAGEFNRDSGAFKNGVTNREEVKVCYAKDGTTARAVTEMAQQECALYSKKAVFRTQSYQDCPLVTPIAAVYDCVGNGTRDGFYRTTN
;
A
#
# COMPACT_ATOMS: atom_id res chain seq x y z
N MET A 1 26.19 26.84 38.88
CA MET A 1 26.78 26.71 37.52
C MET A 1 26.90 25.27 36.98
N LYS A 2 27.02 24.22 37.82
CA LYS A 2 27.08 22.80 37.36
C LYS A 2 25.80 22.31 36.66
N TYR A 3 24.62 22.70 37.15
CA TYR A 3 23.32 22.28 36.62
C TYR A 3 23.00 22.84 35.23
N GLN A 4 23.49 24.05 34.89
CA GLN A 4 23.27 24.66 33.56
C GLN A 4 23.87 23.81 32.43
N LYS A 5 25.05 23.21 32.65
CA LYS A 5 25.72 22.33 31.67
C LYS A 5 25.04 20.97 31.53
N LEU A 6 24.40 20.48 32.60
CA LEU A 6 23.62 19.24 32.61
C LEU A 6 22.28 19.41 31.88
N ILE A 7 21.59 20.53 32.12
CA ILE A 7 20.34 20.89 31.42
C ILE A 7 20.63 21.02 29.92
N ASN A 8 21.68 21.75 29.52
CA ASN A 8 22.03 21.94 28.10
C ASN A 8 22.38 20.62 27.38
N ARG A 9 22.98 19.65 28.09
CA ARG A 9 23.26 18.32 27.53
C ARG A 9 22.01 17.43 27.43
N LEU A 10 21.08 17.54 28.39
CA LEU A 10 19.79 16.84 28.32
C LEU A 10 18.89 17.40 27.20
N SER A 11 18.85 18.73 27.04
CA SER A 11 18.05 19.40 26.01
C SER A 11 18.46 18.98 24.60
N VAL A 12 19.77 18.91 24.34
CA VAL A 12 20.30 18.48 23.03
C VAL A 12 19.97 17.01 22.76
N GLY A 13 20.03 16.13 23.77
CA GLY A 13 19.67 14.72 23.61
C GLY A 13 18.20 14.48 23.27
N ILE A 14 17.28 15.25 23.87
CA ILE A 14 15.83 15.13 23.63
C ILE A 14 15.44 15.61 22.24
N VAL A 15 16.05 16.71 21.76
CA VAL A 15 15.74 17.24 20.43
C VAL A 15 16.17 16.27 19.32
N VAL A 16 17.31 15.60 19.47
CA VAL A 16 17.80 14.62 18.47
C VAL A 16 16.89 13.39 18.37
N LEU A 17 16.30 12.93 19.49
CA LEU A 17 15.40 11.78 19.49
C LEU A 17 14.05 12.08 18.81
N MET A 18 13.60 13.33 18.77
CA MET A 18 12.31 13.68 18.14
C MET A 18 12.37 13.75 16.61
N VAL A 19 13.54 13.92 16.00
CA VAL A 19 13.66 14.06 14.53
C VAL A 19 13.68 12.71 13.80
N ALA A 20 13.99 11.62 14.50
CA ALA A 20 14.10 10.28 13.91
C ALA A 20 12.74 9.61 13.62
N ALA A 21 11.61 10.21 14.00
CA ALA A 21 10.29 9.61 13.87
C ALA A 21 9.53 10.00 12.59
N CYS A 22 10.10 10.87 11.73
CA CYS A 22 9.50 11.27 10.46
C CYS A 22 10.10 10.49 9.29
N GLU A 23 9.91 9.17 9.27
CA GLU A 23 10.18 8.37 8.07
C GLU A 23 8.85 8.08 7.37
N ALA A 24 8.80 8.30 6.06
CA ALA A 24 7.63 7.96 5.26
C ALA A 24 7.45 6.42 5.29
N PRO A 25 6.23 5.93 5.57
CA PRO A 25 5.99 4.49 5.60
C PRO A 25 6.22 3.86 4.20
N PRO A 26 6.63 2.58 4.15
CA PRO A 26 6.81 1.88 2.88
C PRO A 26 5.47 1.73 2.15
N PRO A 27 5.50 1.56 0.80
CA PRO A 27 4.31 1.27 0.03
C PRO A 27 3.67 -0.06 0.47
N TYR A 28 2.35 -0.18 0.35
CA TYR A 28 1.62 -1.41 0.69
C TYR A 28 0.34 -1.57 -0.13
N VAL A 29 -0.19 -2.79 -0.17
CA VAL A 29 -1.43 -3.14 -0.87
C VAL A 29 -2.62 -2.94 0.06
N LEU A 30 -3.58 -2.12 -0.35
CA LEU A 30 -4.80 -1.85 0.42
C LEU A 30 -5.83 -2.97 0.21
N ASN A 31 -6.16 -3.68 1.29
CA ASN A 31 -7.23 -4.68 1.32
C ASN A 31 -8.42 -4.16 2.13
N ALA A 32 -9.30 -3.36 1.53
CA ALA A 32 -10.40 -2.70 2.25
C ALA A 32 -11.33 -3.65 3.05
N GLY A 33 -11.43 -4.93 2.65
CA GLY A 33 -12.24 -5.94 3.32
C GLY A 33 -11.54 -6.74 4.42
N GLU A 34 -10.23 -6.61 4.61
CA GLU A 34 -9.47 -7.52 5.49
C GLU A 34 -9.86 -7.42 6.97
N PHE A 35 -10.32 -6.23 7.39
CA PHE A 35 -10.79 -5.97 8.76
C PHE A 35 -12.31 -5.90 8.88
N ASN A 36 -13.04 -5.98 7.76
CA ASN A 36 -14.49 -5.96 7.76
C ASN A 36 -15.03 -7.36 8.06
N ARG A 37 -15.49 -7.58 9.30
CA ARG A 37 -16.03 -8.87 9.78
C ARG A 37 -17.25 -9.37 9.02
N ASP A 38 -17.97 -8.44 8.39
CA ASP A 38 -19.19 -8.73 7.63
C ASP A 38 -18.88 -9.06 6.17
N SER A 39 -17.63 -8.92 5.73
CA SER A 39 -17.23 -9.27 4.37
C SER A 39 -17.09 -10.79 4.23
N GLY A 40 -17.52 -11.35 3.08
CA GLY A 40 -17.30 -12.79 2.79
C GLY A 40 -15.83 -13.18 2.65
N ALA A 41 -14.94 -12.19 2.47
CA ALA A 41 -13.50 -12.36 2.45
C ALA A 41 -12.88 -12.43 3.86
N PHE A 42 -13.61 -12.01 4.90
CA PHE A 42 -13.17 -12.12 6.27
C PHE A 42 -12.99 -13.61 6.64
N LYS A 43 -11.78 -13.98 7.06
CA LYS A 43 -11.28 -15.36 7.30
C LYS A 43 -10.90 -16.19 6.07
N ASN A 44 -11.59 -16.02 4.95
CA ASN A 44 -11.31 -16.84 3.75
C ASN A 44 -10.26 -16.21 2.82
N GLY A 45 -9.92 -14.94 3.03
CA GLY A 45 -9.04 -14.19 2.15
C GLY A 45 -9.70 -13.89 0.80
N VAL A 46 -8.94 -13.24 -0.08
CA VAL A 46 -9.39 -12.91 -1.44
C VAL A 46 -9.10 -14.12 -2.33
N THR A 47 -10.15 -14.76 -2.87
CA THR A 47 -10.02 -15.94 -3.75
C THR A 47 -9.81 -15.58 -5.22
N ASN A 48 -10.18 -14.36 -5.61
CA ASN A 48 -9.91 -13.79 -6.91
C ASN A 48 -9.75 -12.28 -6.77
N ARG A 49 -8.72 -11.72 -7.39
CA ARG A 49 -8.44 -10.29 -7.36
C ARG A 49 -8.60 -9.70 -8.76
N GLU A 50 -9.47 -8.71 -8.89
CA GLU A 50 -9.71 -7.97 -10.13
C GLU A 50 -9.02 -6.61 -10.11
N GLU A 51 -8.83 -6.04 -8.92
CA GLU A 51 -8.17 -4.76 -8.71
C GLU A 51 -7.14 -4.88 -7.58
N VAL A 52 -5.98 -4.26 -7.78
CA VAL A 52 -4.98 -4.02 -6.74
C VAL A 52 -4.83 -2.52 -6.57
N LYS A 53 -4.85 -2.07 -5.32
CA LYS A 53 -4.59 -0.68 -4.96
C LYS A 53 -3.35 -0.62 -4.08
N VAL A 54 -2.32 0.07 -4.55
CA VAL A 54 -1.07 0.25 -3.81
C VAL A 54 -1.05 1.66 -3.23
N CYS A 55 -1.04 1.76 -1.90
CA CYS A 55 -0.90 3.01 -1.16
C CYS A 55 0.57 3.33 -0.94
N TYR A 56 0.98 4.56 -1.26
CA TYR A 56 2.36 4.98 -1.13
C TYR A 56 2.51 6.50 -0.88
N ALA A 57 3.66 6.89 -0.34
CA ALA A 57 4.09 8.29 -0.26
C ALA A 57 5.14 8.57 -1.33
N LYS A 58 5.12 9.76 -1.94
CA LYS A 58 6.09 10.13 -2.99
C LYS A 58 7.54 10.03 -2.50
N ASP A 59 7.76 10.43 -1.26
CA ASP A 59 9.06 10.37 -0.61
C ASP A 59 9.25 8.96 -0.04
N GLY A 60 10.32 8.28 -0.44
CA GLY A 60 10.65 6.93 0.05
C GLY A 60 10.19 5.76 -0.82
N THR A 61 9.58 6.00 -1.99
CA THR A 61 9.24 4.93 -2.95
C THR A 61 9.49 5.33 -4.40
N THR A 62 9.43 4.35 -5.29
CA THR A 62 9.58 4.55 -6.73
C THR A 62 8.39 3.96 -7.47
N ALA A 63 8.04 4.55 -8.62
CA ALA A 63 6.99 4.02 -9.48
C ALA A 63 7.26 2.56 -9.89
N ARG A 64 8.53 2.19 -10.06
CA ARG A 64 8.94 0.80 -10.34
C ARG A 64 8.57 -0.14 -9.20
N ALA A 65 8.91 0.22 -7.95
CA ALA A 65 8.59 -0.60 -6.78
C ALA A 65 7.06 -0.77 -6.60
N VAL A 66 6.30 0.30 -6.82
CA VAL A 66 4.82 0.26 -6.79
C VAL A 66 4.26 -0.67 -7.86
N THR A 67 4.83 -0.62 -9.08
CA THR A 67 4.41 -1.49 -10.19
C THR A 67 4.77 -2.95 -9.90
N GLU A 68 5.99 -3.23 -9.42
CA GLU A 68 6.44 -4.57 -9.04
C GLU A 68 5.54 -5.18 -7.96
N MET A 69 5.16 -4.40 -6.95
CA MET A 69 4.22 -4.83 -5.92
C MET A 69 2.86 -5.21 -6.51
N ALA A 70 2.30 -4.38 -7.39
CA ALA A 70 1.03 -4.70 -8.05
C ALA A 70 1.13 -5.95 -8.94
N GLN A 71 2.25 -6.13 -9.64
CA GLN A 71 2.50 -7.32 -10.45
C GLN A 71 2.58 -8.59 -9.60
N GLN A 72 3.31 -8.55 -8.49
CA GLN A 72 3.42 -9.68 -7.56
C GLN A 72 2.05 -10.08 -7.02
N GLU A 73 1.23 -9.11 -6.63
CA GLU A 73 -0.13 -9.37 -6.15
C GLU A 73 -1.06 -9.96 -7.20
N CYS A 74 -1.11 -9.40 -8.42
CA CYS A 74 -1.93 -10.00 -9.48
C CYS A 74 -1.42 -11.39 -9.89
N ALA A 75 -0.11 -11.63 -9.82
CA ALA A 75 0.51 -12.91 -10.16
C ALA A 75 0.10 -14.05 -9.22
N LEU A 76 -0.24 -13.76 -7.96
CA LEU A 76 -0.83 -14.75 -7.04
C LEU A 76 -2.09 -15.40 -7.59
N TYR A 77 -2.79 -14.71 -8.51
CA TYR A 77 -4.02 -15.15 -9.14
C TYR A 77 -3.82 -15.50 -10.63
N SER A 78 -2.57 -15.71 -11.07
CA SER A 78 -2.24 -15.95 -12.49
C SER A 78 -2.70 -14.84 -13.44
N LYS A 79 -2.73 -13.59 -12.95
CA LYS A 79 -3.11 -12.41 -13.70
C LYS A 79 -1.94 -11.44 -13.86
N LYS A 80 -2.09 -10.50 -14.80
CA LYS A 80 -1.13 -9.41 -15.03
C LYS A 80 -1.73 -8.10 -14.52
N ALA A 81 -0.90 -7.30 -13.85
CA ALA A 81 -1.27 -5.95 -13.44
C ALA A 81 -1.22 -4.99 -14.63
N VAL A 82 -2.28 -4.24 -14.86
CA VAL A 82 -2.37 -3.15 -15.83
C VAL A 82 -2.70 -1.88 -15.09
N PHE A 83 -1.84 -0.86 -15.18
CA PHE A 83 -2.06 0.41 -14.52
C PHE A 83 -3.34 1.07 -15.03
N ARG A 84 -4.24 1.45 -14.12
CA ARG A 84 -5.51 2.10 -14.42
C ARG A 84 -5.46 3.59 -14.13
N THR A 85 -5.19 3.97 -12.88
CA THR A 85 -5.25 5.37 -12.45
C THR A 85 -4.48 5.62 -11.16
N GLN A 86 -4.31 6.90 -10.81
CA GLN A 86 -3.90 7.34 -9.49
C GLN A 86 -5.02 8.12 -8.80
N SER A 87 -5.16 7.93 -7.50
CA SER A 87 -6.18 8.59 -6.66
C SER A 87 -5.57 9.04 -5.33
N TYR A 88 -6.16 10.07 -4.73
CA TYR A 88 -5.78 10.58 -3.41
C TYR A 88 -6.88 10.38 -2.36
N GLN A 89 -7.98 9.71 -2.72
CA GLN A 89 -9.17 9.57 -1.89
C GLN A 89 -9.26 8.23 -1.17
N ASP A 90 -8.42 7.26 -1.53
CA ASP A 90 -8.54 5.88 -1.08
C ASP A 90 -7.57 5.51 0.04
N CYS A 91 -6.41 6.15 0.09
CA CYS A 91 -5.33 5.80 1.01
C CYS A 91 -5.26 6.79 2.19
N PRO A 92 -4.70 6.37 3.34
CA PRO A 92 -4.52 7.24 4.51
C PRO A 92 -3.58 8.41 4.24
N LEU A 93 -3.68 9.45 5.08
CA LEU A 93 -2.87 10.68 4.97
C LEU A 93 -1.35 10.46 4.95
N VAL A 94 -0.87 9.39 5.60
CA VAL A 94 0.57 9.05 5.64
C VAL A 94 1.08 8.37 4.37
N THR A 95 0.19 7.80 3.53
CA THR A 95 0.48 7.21 2.22
C THR A 95 -0.56 7.67 1.20
N PRO A 96 -0.62 8.98 0.91
CA PRO A 96 -1.82 9.57 0.33
C PRO A 96 -2.06 9.19 -1.14
N ILE A 97 -1.11 8.54 -1.81
CA ILE A 97 -1.22 8.21 -3.22
C ILE A 97 -1.63 6.75 -3.37
N ALA A 98 -2.78 6.53 -4.02
CA ALA A 98 -3.24 5.23 -4.46
C ALA A 98 -2.86 5.03 -5.93
N ALA A 99 -2.02 4.05 -6.25
CA ALA A 99 -1.89 3.54 -7.61
C ALA A 99 -2.82 2.34 -7.80
N VAL A 100 -3.78 2.47 -8.72
CA VAL A 100 -4.80 1.46 -9.00
C VAL A 100 -4.42 0.67 -10.24
N TYR A 101 -4.44 -0.66 -10.11
CA TYR A 101 -4.13 -1.60 -11.18
C TYR A 101 -5.28 -2.59 -11.38
N ASP A 102 -5.58 -2.86 -12.64
CA ASP A 102 -6.41 -3.97 -13.06
C ASP A 102 -5.61 -5.25 -13.10
N CYS A 103 -6.11 -6.30 -12.43
CA CYS A 103 -5.60 -7.65 -12.62
C CYS A 103 -6.36 -8.30 -13.79
N VAL A 104 -5.72 -8.33 -14.97
CA VAL A 104 -6.30 -8.88 -16.20
C VAL A 104 -5.63 -10.20 -16.59
N GLY A 105 -6.39 -11.07 -17.24
CA GLY A 105 -5.94 -12.37 -17.72
C GLY A 105 -6.82 -13.51 -17.22
N ASN A 106 -6.69 -14.68 -17.86
CA ASN A 106 -7.42 -15.89 -17.51
C ASN A 106 -6.80 -16.58 -16.30
N GLY A 107 -6.66 -15.83 -15.20
CA GLY A 107 -6.56 -16.41 -13.87
C GLY A 107 -7.86 -17.13 -13.61
N THR A 108 -7.85 -18.45 -13.82
CA THR A 108 -8.99 -19.38 -13.83
C THR A 108 -10.16 -18.93 -12.96
N ARG A 109 -11.25 -18.60 -13.64
CA ARG A 109 -12.57 -19.08 -13.24
C ARG A 109 -13.14 -19.84 -14.43
N ASP A 110 -13.60 -21.06 -14.22
CA ASP A 110 -14.78 -21.53 -14.94
C ASP A 110 -15.83 -20.40 -14.84
N GLY A 111 -15.95 -19.62 -15.90
CA GLY A 111 -16.63 -18.32 -15.84
C GLY A 111 -16.36 -17.45 -17.06
N PHE A 112 -16.22 -18.12 -18.20
CA PHE A 112 -16.17 -17.58 -19.54
C PHE A 112 -17.36 -16.64 -19.80
N TYR A 113 -17.12 -15.32 -19.84
CA TYR A 113 -18.00 -14.38 -20.54
C TYR A 113 -17.35 -14.05 -21.89
N ARG A 114 -17.66 -14.90 -22.88
CA ARG A 114 -17.41 -14.64 -24.30
C ARG A 114 -18.62 -13.87 -24.82
N THR A 115 -18.48 -12.57 -25.02
CA THR A 115 -19.31 -11.82 -25.98
C THR A 115 -18.40 -11.36 -27.10
N THR A 116 -18.36 -12.17 -28.16
CA THR A 116 -17.88 -11.79 -29.48
C THR A 116 -18.91 -10.87 -30.13
N ASN A 117 -18.48 -9.69 -30.58
CA ASN A 117 -19.07 -9.02 -31.74
C ASN A 117 -18.27 -9.44 -32.98
#